data_AF-A0A660Y0H4-F1
#
_entry.id   AF-A0A660Y0H4-F1
#
_cell.length_a   1.000
_cell.length_b   1.000
_cell.length_c   1.000
_cell.angle_alpha   90.00
_cell.angle_beta   90.00
_cell.angle_gamma   90.00
#
_symmetry.space_group_name_H-M   'P 1'
#
loop_
_entity.id
_entity.type
_entity.pdbx_description
1 polymer ?
#
loop_
_entity_poly.entity_id
_entity_poly.type
_entity_poly.pdbx_seq_one_letter_code
_entity_poly.pdbx_strand_id
1 'polypeptide(L)' 'MASEKDMEREGYRLVPEGTPFEDGFNIKTVWGALFVGFVMMPGAIYLGLVMGATLGGAAQWVTI' A
#
# COMPACT_ATOMS: atom_id res chain seq x y z
N MET A 1 -20.35 29.23 -17.19
CA MET A 1 -19.38 28.18 -17.57
C MET A 1 -18.27 27.93 -16.54
N ALA A 2 -18.20 28.67 -15.42
CA ALA A 2 -17.27 28.38 -14.32
C ALA A 2 -17.78 27.30 -13.34
N SER A 3 -19.10 27.11 -13.21
CA SER A 3 -19.70 26.24 -12.19
C SER A 3 -19.53 24.73 -12.41
N GLU A 4 -19.37 24.26 -13.65
CA GLU A 4 -19.23 22.82 -13.94
C GLU A 4 -17.84 22.30 -13.58
N LYS A 5 -16.80 23.10 -13.87
CA LYS A 5 -15.39 22.71 -13.70
C LYS A 5 -14.97 22.60 -12.24
N ASP A 6 -15.61 23.38 -11.36
CA ASP A 6 -15.35 23.37 -9.92
C ASP A 6 -16.02 22.15 -9.26
N MET A 7 -17.22 21.79 -9.72
CA MET A 7 -17.97 20.61 -9.23
C MET A 7 -17.30 19.29 -9.62
N GLU A 8 -16.72 19.20 -10.83
CA GLU A 8 -15.91 18.05 -11.24
C GLU A 8 -14.66 17.86 -10.36
N ARG A 9 -14.04 18.96 -9.92
CA ARG A 9 -12.85 18.90 -9.03
C ARG A 9 -13.18 18.44 -7.62
N GLU A 10 -14.38 18.78 -7.13
CA GLU A 10 -14.84 18.30 -5.82
C GLU A 10 -15.01 16.77 -5.80
N GLY A 11 -15.40 16.17 -6.94
CA GLY A 11 -15.52 14.72 -7.09
C GLY A 11 -14.19 13.95 -7.07
N TYR A 12 -13.06 14.60 -7.35
CA TYR A 12 -11.72 14.00 -7.35
C TYR A 12 -10.83 14.48 -6.20
N ARG A 13 -11.40 15.14 -5.20
CA ARG A 13 -10.66 15.67 -4.07
C ARG A 13 -10.35 14.57 -3.04
N LEU A 14 -9.20 13.91 -3.21
CA LEU A 14 -8.72 12.86 -2.31
C LEU A 14 -8.31 13.39 -0.93
N VAL A 15 -7.82 14.63 -0.86
CA VAL A 15 -7.29 15.25 0.36
C VAL A 15 -7.89 16.65 0.53
N PRO A 16 -8.48 16.96 1.70
CA PRO A 16 -8.98 18.30 2.01
C PRO A 16 -7.91 19.39 1.91
N GLU A 17 -8.32 20.62 1.59
CA GLU A 17 -7.41 21.77 1.63
C GLU A 17 -6.97 22.04 3.07
N GLY A 18 -5.66 22.24 3.28
CA GLY A 18 -5.11 22.55 4.60
C GLY A 18 -4.85 21.34 5.50
N THR A 19 -4.86 20.10 4.99
CA THR A 19 -4.38 18.96 5.78
C THR A 19 -2.90 19.14 6.13
N PRO A 20 -2.52 19.07 7.42
CA PRO A 20 -1.13 19.12 7.82
C PRO A 20 -0.38 17.90 7.27
N PHE A 21 0.86 18.12 6.83
CA PHE A 21 1.74 17.02 6.46
C PHE A 21 2.17 16.26 7.72
N GLU A 22 1.94 14.96 7.73
CA GLU A 22 2.48 14.07 8.76
C GLU A 22 3.61 13.22 8.17
N ASP A 23 4.73 13.12 8.90
CA ASP A 23 5.84 12.29 8.49
C ASP A 23 5.51 10.80 8.69
N GLY A 24 5.49 10.06 7.58
CA GLY A 24 5.28 8.62 7.57
C GLY A 24 6.50 7.82 8.03
N PHE A 25 7.69 8.41 8.10
CA PHE A 25 8.92 7.72 8.49
C PHE A 25 9.17 7.85 10.00
N ASN A 26 8.32 7.17 10.77
CA ASN A 26 8.41 7.13 12.23
C ASN A 26 8.80 5.73 12.75
N ILE A 27 8.89 5.58 14.07
CA ILE A 27 9.20 4.30 14.72
C ILE A 27 8.20 3.18 14.38
N LYS A 28 6.94 3.50 14.08
CA LYS A 28 5.93 2.52 13.65
C LYS A 28 6.31 1.92 12.29
N THR A 29 6.92 2.71 11.41
CA THR A 29 7.42 2.26 10.11
C THR A 29 8.59 1.30 10.25
N VAL A 30 9.48 1.53 11.22
CA VAL A 30 10.56 0.58 11.55
C VAL A 30 9.99 -0.77 12.01
N TRP A 31 9.00 -0.75 12.89
CA TRP A 31 8.32 -1.98 13.33
C TRP A 31 7.58 -2.68 12.18
N GLY A 32 6.94 -1.92 11.29
CA GLY A 32 6.33 -2.46 10.07
C GLY A 32 7.34 -3.13 9.15
N ALA A 33 8.50 -2.50 8.93
CA ALA A 33 9.57 -3.06 8.12
C ALA A 33 10.13 -4.36 8.72
N LEU A 34 10.30 -4.41 10.06
CA LEU A 34 10.71 -5.63 10.76
C LEU A 34 9.68 -6.75 10.60
N PHE A 35 8.39 -6.46 10.74
CA PHE A 35 7.33 -7.44 10.53
C PHE A 35 7.35 -8.01 9.10
N VAL A 36 7.49 -7.14 8.09
CA VAL A 36 7.58 -7.58 6.69
C VAL A 36 8.82 -8.44 6.46
N GLY A 37 9.98 -8.02 6.99
CA GLY A 37 11.24 -8.73 6.79
C GLY A 37 11.30 -10.08 7.50
N PHE A 38 10.82 -10.18 8.74
CA PHE A 38 10.96 -11.39 9.56
C PHE A 38 9.76 -12.33 9.51
N VAL A 39 8.57 -11.84 9.15
CA VAL A 39 7.35 -12.65 9.14
C VAL A 39 6.85 -12.87 7.72
N MET A 40 6.64 -11.78 6.96
CA MET A 40 6.06 -11.88 5.62
C MET A 40 7.00 -12.52 4.60
N MET A 41 8.27 -12.10 4.55
CA MET A 41 9.23 -12.66 3.59
C MET A 41 9.49 -14.17 3.80
N PRO A 42 9.76 -14.65 5.04
CA PRO A 42 9.92 -16.08 5.27
C PRO A 42 8.64 -16.87 5.00
N GLY A 43 7.47 -16.32 5.34
CA GLY A 43 6.18 -16.93 5.02
C GLY A 43 5.95 -17.10 3.52
N ALA A 44 6.28 -16.09 2.72
CA ALA A 44 6.17 -16.15 1.26
C ALA A 44 7.13 -17.19 0.66
N ILE A 45 8.36 -17.30 1.17
CA ILE A 45 9.33 -18.32 0.74
C ILE A 45 8.82 -19.72 1.08
N TYR A 46 8.32 -19.93 2.30
CA TYR A 46 7.76 -21.23 2.73
C TYR A 46 6.59 -21.65 1.83
N LEU A 47 5.63 -20.76 1.61
CA LEU A 47 4.49 -21.03 0.74
C LEU A 47 4.92 -21.34 -0.69
N GLY A 48 5.92 -20.61 -1.23
CA GLY A 48 6.49 -20.88 -2.55
C GLY A 48 7.15 -22.26 -2.66
N LEU A 49 7.81 -22.74 -1.60
CA LEU A 49 8.42 -24.07 -1.56
C LEU A 49 7.38 -25.18 -1.39
N VAL A 50 6.35 -24.97 -0.56
CA VAL A 50 5.35 -26.00 -0.23
C VAL A 50 4.28 -26.14 -1.31
N MET A 51 3.77 -25.02 -1.82
CA MET A 51 2.69 -25.03 -2.82
C MET A 51 3.22 -25.16 -4.26
N GLY A 52 4.54 -25.05 -4.45
CA GLY A 52 5.20 -25.07 -5.75
C GLY A 52 5.27 -23.68 -6.39
N ALA A 53 6.39 -23.40 -7.07
CA ALA A 53 6.68 -22.10 -7.68
C ALA A 53 5.70 -21.67 -8.79
N THR A 54 4.82 -22.56 -9.27
CA THR A 54 3.84 -22.27 -10.34
C THR A 54 2.60 -21.53 -9.84
N LEU A 55 2.38 -21.48 -8.52
CA LEU A 55 1.49 -20.49 -7.88
C LEU A 55 2.26 -19.20 -7.51
N GLY A 56 3.56 -19.14 -7.83
CA GLY A 56 4.50 -18.06 -7.50
C GLY A 56 4.47 -16.85 -8.44
N GLY A 57 3.36 -16.62 -9.11
CA GLY A 57 3.10 -15.39 -9.87
C GLY A 57 2.64 -14.27 -8.93
N ALA A 58 3.57 -13.75 -8.13
CA ALA A 58 3.39 -12.64 -7.20
C ALA A 58 2.44 -12.91 -6.01
N ALA A 59 2.83 -12.37 -4.87
CA ALA A 59 1.92 -12.09 -3.78
C ALA A 59 0.70 -11.30 -4.30
N GLN A 60 -0.51 -11.87 -4.22
CA GLN A 60 -1.73 -11.25 -4.74
C GLN A 60 -2.06 -9.87 -4.16
N TRP A 61 -1.41 -9.46 -3.06
CA TRP A 61 -1.54 -8.13 -2.47
C TRP A 61 -0.81 -7.02 -3.23
N VAL A 62 -0.06 -7.33 -4.30
CA VAL A 62 0.61 -6.35 -5.18
C VAL A 62 -0.02 -6.30 -6.58
N THR A 63 -0.77 -7.32 -6.95
CA THR A 63 -1.49 -7.36 -8.22
C THR A 63 -2.88 -6.79 -8.02
N ILE A 64 -3.08 -5.54 -8.46
CA ILE A 64 -4.40 -4.91 -8.59
C ILE A 64 -5.15 -5.54 -9.76
#